data_AF-A0A396PI19-F1
#
_entry.id   AF-A0A396PI19-F1
#
_cell.length_a   1.000
_cell.length_b   1.000
_cell.length_c   1.000
_cell.angle_alpha   90.00
_cell.angle_beta   90.00
_cell.angle_gamma   90.00
#
_symmetry.space_group_name_H-M   'P 1'
#
loop_
_entity.id
_entity.type
_entity.pdbx_description
1 polymer ?
#
loop_
_entity_poly.entity_id
_entity_poly.type
_entity_poly.pdbx_seq_one_letter_code
_entity_poly.pdbx_strand_id
1 'polypeptide(L)'
;MWTREQLKTRGKAAFLRNYWICVVAALILTLLVGSGTSNSGNSNNGNQHNTSSISGFTISSDNLNVASFAERFTPLGPVKFVFSVFGGIVLLIIGLAFILIDIFILAPFEVGGARFFIENSMEKAGLGYMLSGFQNGAYGKTVWTLFLMKLYTFLWSLLLIIPGIVKSYEYRMVPYLLADCPDLSTEDAFRISREMMDGEKMNAFILDLSFIGWKILSSITCGLVGLFYANPYEYATDAELFLILKQNYFSGRSYSNTYQTY
;
A
#
# COMPACT_ATOMS: atom_id res chain seq x y z
N MET A 1 -16.76 -6.62 -22.61
CA MET A 1 -16.97 -5.91 -21.33
C MET A 1 -17.04 -6.95 -20.23
N TRP A 2 -16.29 -6.77 -19.14
CA TRP A 2 -16.27 -7.70 -18.01
C TRP A 2 -17.37 -7.33 -17.01
N THR A 3 -18.02 -8.34 -16.42
CA THR A 3 -19.08 -8.11 -15.43
C THR A 3 -18.51 -8.28 -14.03
N ARG A 4 -18.82 -7.34 -13.13
CA ARG A 4 -18.40 -7.37 -11.72
C ARG A 4 -18.66 -8.72 -11.02
N GLU A 5 -19.77 -9.37 -11.35
CA GLU A 5 -20.17 -10.66 -10.76
C GLU A 5 -19.27 -11.80 -11.23
N GLN A 6 -18.90 -11.80 -12.51
CA GLN A 6 -17.97 -12.78 -13.08
C GLN A 6 -16.59 -12.59 -12.46
N LEU A 7 -16.14 -11.35 -12.34
CA LEU A 7 -14.84 -11.02 -11.76
C LEU A 7 -14.74 -11.45 -10.29
N LYS A 8 -15.75 -11.10 -9.49
CA LYS A 8 -15.86 -11.53 -8.09
C LYS A 8 -15.92 -13.04 -7.93
N THR A 9 -16.67 -13.73 -8.80
CA THR A 9 -16.75 -15.19 -8.79
C THR A 9 -15.40 -15.83 -9.09
N ARG A 10 -14.67 -15.33 -10.10
CA ARG A 10 -13.33 -15.80 -10.45
C ARG A 10 -12.32 -15.52 -9.34
N GLY A 11 -12.31 -14.30 -8.81
CA GLY A 11 -11.46 -13.93 -7.67
C GLY A 11 -11.72 -14.79 -6.43
N LYS A 12 -13.00 -15.09 -6.13
CA LYS A 12 -13.38 -15.99 -5.04
C LYS A 12 -12.91 -17.43 -5.29
N ALA A 13 -13.02 -17.92 -6.52
CA ALA A 13 -12.55 -19.25 -6.89
C ALA A 13 -11.02 -19.37 -6.76
N ALA A 14 -10.27 -18.39 -7.24
CA ALA A 14 -8.81 -18.32 -7.10
C ALA A 14 -8.39 -18.26 -5.63
N PHE A 15 -9.07 -17.44 -4.82
CA PHE A 15 -8.85 -17.35 -3.38
C PHE A 15 -9.10 -18.69 -2.66
N LEU A 16 -10.25 -19.33 -2.90
CA LEU A 16 -10.60 -20.59 -2.23
C LEU A 16 -9.73 -21.78 -2.67
N ARG A 17 -9.14 -21.72 -3.86
CA ARG A 17 -8.22 -22.76 -4.37
C ARG A 17 -6.97 -22.92 -3.50
N ASN A 18 -6.52 -21.84 -2.85
CA ASN A 18 -5.36 -21.85 -1.96
C ASN A 18 -5.56 -20.95 -0.73
N TYR A 19 -6.66 -21.19 -0.01
CA TYR A 19 -7.15 -20.33 1.07
C TYR A 19 -6.06 -19.93 2.09
N TRP A 20 -5.41 -20.90 2.73
CA TRP A 20 -4.45 -20.62 3.80
C TRP A 20 -3.22 -19.84 3.33
N ILE A 21 -2.70 -20.16 2.14
CA ILE A 21 -1.55 -19.45 1.59
C ILE A 21 -1.95 -18.03 1.16
N CYS A 22 -3.15 -17.82 0.62
CA CYS A 22 -3.65 -16.47 0.29
C CYS A 22 -3.86 -15.60 1.53
N VAL A 23 -4.38 -16.19 2.62
CA VAL A 23 -4.53 -15.51 3.90
C VAL A 23 -3.18 -15.08 4.44
N VAL A 24 -2.19 -15.97 4.44
CA VAL A 24 -0.82 -15.64 4.86
C VAL A 24 -0.23 -14.57 3.93
N ALA A 25 -0.40 -14.69 2.62
CA ALA A 25 0.04 -13.68 1.64
C ALA A 25 -0.51 -12.30 1.95
N ALA A 26 -1.83 -12.21 2.12
CA ALA A 26 -2.52 -10.96 2.37
C ALA A 26 -2.20 -10.40 3.76
N LEU A 27 -1.99 -11.25 4.77
CA LEU A 27 -1.55 -10.82 6.09
C LEU A 27 -0.17 -10.20 6.02
N ILE A 28 0.77 -10.85 5.33
CA ILE A 28 2.13 -10.33 5.17
C ILE A 28 2.07 -9.02 4.36
N LEU A 29 1.32 -8.96 3.26
CA LEU A 29 1.13 -7.71 2.49
C LEU A 29 0.46 -6.61 3.29
N THR A 30 -0.55 -6.91 4.09
CA THR A 30 -1.26 -5.90 4.91
C THR A 30 -0.37 -5.41 6.04
N LEU A 31 0.42 -6.29 6.66
CA LEU A 31 1.32 -5.92 7.75
C LEU A 31 2.51 -5.09 7.25
N LEU A 32 3.08 -5.46 6.10
CA LEU A 32 4.21 -4.76 5.52
C LEU A 32 3.78 -3.53 4.72
N VAL A 33 2.83 -3.64 3.79
CA VAL A 33 2.41 -2.54 2.91
C VAL A 33 1.32 -1.65 3.54
N GLY A 34 0.51 -2.19 4.45
CA GLY A 34 -0.58 -1.47 5.12
C GLY A 34 -0.18 -0.73 6.41
N SER A 35 1.07 -0.82 6.85
CA SER A 35 1.60 -0.14 8.03
C SER A 35 1.72 1.40 7.88
N GLY A 36 1.42 1.95 6.71
CA GLY A 36 1.30 3.40 6.48
C GLY A 36 0.13 4.06 7.22
N THR A 37 -0.86 3.30 7.71
CA THR A 37 -1.75 3.76 8.78
C THR A 37 -1.23 3.23 10.10
N SER A 38 -0.36 4.03 10.72
CA SER A 38 -0.01 3.90 12.12
C SER A 38 -1.28 4.05 12.95
N ASN A 39 -1.98 2.95 13.19
CA ASN A 39 -2.87 2.84 14.34
C ASN A 39 -1.94 2.89 15.55
N SER A 40 -1.65 4.11 16.01
CA SER A 40 -1.12 4.37 17.33
C SER A 40 -2.17 3.85 18.32
N GLY A 41 -2.12 2.54 18.57
CA GLY A 41 -2.83 1.90 19.66
C GLY A 41 -2.30 2.51 20.94
N ASN A 42 -3.01 3.51 21.45
CA ASN A 42 -2.79 4.05 22.77
C ASN A 42 -3.17 2.97 23.78
N SER A 43 -2.20 2.12 24.12
CA SER A 43 -2.32 1.14 25.18
C SER A 43 -2.23 1.86 26.52
N ASN A 44 -3.35 2.41 26.99
CA ASN A 44 -3.51 2.80 28.39
C ASN A 44 -3.56 1.53 29.24
N ASN A 45 -2.40 1.01 29.61
CA ASN A 45 -2.30 0.02 30.67
C ASN A 45 -2.25 0.78 31.99
N GLY A 46 -3.43 0.96 32.59
CA GLY A 46 -3.55 1.49 33.94
C GLY A 46 -2.97 0.48 34.92
N ASN A 47 -1.78 0.76 35.43
CA ASN A 47 -1.36 0.23 36.72
C ASN A 47 -1.02 1.40 37.65
N GLN A 48 -1.99 1.62 38.51
CA GLN A 48 -2.08 2.58 39.57
C GLN A 48 -1.19 2.12 40.74
N HIS A 49 -0.22 2.95 41.13
CA HIS A 49 0.31 2.91 42.49
C HIS A 49 0.39 4.35 43.01
N ASN A 50 -0.53 4.64 43.94
CA ASN A 50 -0.65 5.88 44.69
C ASN A 50 0.57 6.08 45.60
N THR A 51 1.12 7.29 45.64
CA THR A 51 1.40 7.99 46.92
C THR A 51 1.59 9.50 46.71
N SER A 52 0.72 10.24 47.41
CA SER A 52 0.88 11.60 48.01
C SER A 52 1.24 12.82 47.15
N SER A 53 0.19 13.60 46.87
CA SER A 53 0.10 15.08 46.88
C SER A 53 1.20 15.91 46.18
N ILE A 54 0.80 16.60 45.09
CA ILE A 54 0.80 18.07 44.94
C ILE A 54 -0.19 18.43 43.83
N SER A 55 -1.02 19.42 44.11
CA SER A 55 -2.24 19.78 43.39
C SER A 55 -1.97 20.35 41.99
N GLY A 56 -2.35 19.58 40.97
CA GLY A 56 -2.89 20.05 39.69
C GLY A 56 -1.90 20.43 38.58
N PHE A 57 -1.80 19.61 37.52
CA PHE A 57 -2.33 19.96 36.18
C PHE A 57 -2.07 18.87 35.11
N THR A 58 -3.06 18.76 34.21
CA THR A 58 -3.29 17.93 33.00
C THR A 58 -2.57 18.44 31.74
N ILE A 59 -2.26 17.59 30.75
CA ILE A 59 -1.78 18.08 29.42
C ILE A 59 -2.98 18.31 28.50
N SER A 60 -3.45 19.56 28.48
CA SER A 60 -4.21 20.19 27.38
C SER A 60 -3.22 20.70 26.32
N SER A 61 -3.65 21.50 25.33
CA SER A 61 -2.81 22.15 24.30
C SER A 61 -1.75 23.15 24.82
N ASP A 62 -1.06 22.82 25.90
CA ASP A 62 -0.02 23.58 26.62
C ASP A 62 1.39 22.98 26.42
N ASN A 63 1.52 21.92 25.62
CA ASN A 63 2.79 21.21 25.40
C ASN A 63 3.78 21.95 24.47
N LEU A 64 3.46 23.17 24.05
CA LEU A 64 4.46 24.17 23.63
C LEU A 64 4.85 25.00 24.86
N ASN A 65 5.42 24.32 25.87
CA ASN A 65 5.65 24.95 27.15
C ASN A 65 6.86 25.89 27.06
N VAL A 66 6.62 27.21 26.97
CA VAL A 66 7.65 28.26 26.94
C VAL A 66 8.60 28.16 28.15
N ALA A 67 8.14 27.57 29.27
CA ALA A 67 8.97 27.27 30.42
C ALA A 67 10.10 26.26 30.12
N SER A 68 9.86 25.25 29.28
CA SER A 68 10.89 24.29 28.85
C SER A 68 11.93 24.92 27.91
N PHE A 69 11.51 25.95 27.16
CA PHE A 69 12.39 26.79 26.35
C PHE A 69 13.20 27.75 27.23
N ALA A 70 12.63 28.26 28.33
CA ALA A 70 13.30 29.13 29.29
C ALA A 70 14.38 28.40 30.12
N GLU A 71 14.17 27.14 30.50
CA GLU A 71 15.18 26.35 31.23
C GLU A 71 16.47 26.09 30.43
N ARG A 72 16.40 26.18 29.10
CA ARG A 72 17.54 26.10 28.17
C ARG A 72 18.50 27.29 28.25
N PHE A 73 18.12 28.40 28.89
CA PHE A 73 18.94 29.61 29.07
C PHE A 73 19.61 29.73 30.46
N THR A 74 19.46 28.72 31.34
CA THR A 74 20.22 28.63 32.60
C THR A 74 21.71 28.35 32.34
N PRO A 75 22.66 28.60 33.27
CA PRO A 75 24.10 28.42 32.98
C PRO A 75 24.54 26.97 32.71
N LEU A 76 23.76 25.95 33.11
CA LEU A 76 23.91 24.55 32.65
C LEU A 76 23.02 24.20 31.43
N GLY A 77 22.15 25.13 31.03
CA GLY A 77 21.17 25.05 29.94
C GLY A 77 21.75 24.93 28.53
N PRO A 78 22.86 25.61 28.16
CA PRO A 78 23.47 25.44 26.84
C PRO A 78 23.90 24.01 26.54
N VAL A 79 24.41 23.28 27.54
CA VAL A 79 24.85 21.89 27.37
C VAL A 79 23.63 20.97 27.18
N LYS A 80 22.59 21.11 28.01
CA LYS A 80 21.32 20.36 27.87
C LYS A 80 20.58 20.73 26.58
N PHE A 81 20.66 21.98 26.11
CA PHE A 81 20.15 22.45 24.83
C PHE A 81 20.78 21.66 23.69
N VAL A 82 22.11 21.56 23.69
CA VAL A 82 22.88 20.88 22.63
C VAL A 82 22.56 19.38 22.61
N PHE A 83 22.53 18.70 23.76
CA PHE A 83 22.14 17.29 23.83
C PHE A 83 20.69 17.03 23.39
N SER A 84 19.75 17.94 23.69
CA SER A 84 18.35 17.83 23.26
C SER A 84 18.19 18.05 21.75
N VAL A 85 18.87 19.04 21.17
CA VAL A 85 18.89 19.23 19.70
C VAL A 85 19.53 18.02 19.02
N PHE A 86 20.67 17.57 19.54
CA PHE A 86 21.38 16.41 18.99
C PHE A 86 20.52 15.14 19.06
N GLY A 87 19.86 14.89 20.19
CA GLY A 87 18.93 13.77 20.36
C GLY A 87 17.73 13.87 19.42
N GLY A 88 17.14 15.06 19.25
CA GLY A 88 16.05 15.29 18.31
C GLY A 88 16.46 15.04 16.86
N ILE A 89 17.65 15.49 16.46
CA ILE A 89 18.21 15.23 15.13
C ILE A 89 18.49 13.74 14.93
N VAL A 90 19.04 13.05 15.93
CA VAL A 90 19.30 11.60 15.87
C VAL A 90 17.99 10.83 15.73
N LEU A 91 16.95 11.16 16.49
CA LEU A 91 15.63 10.54 16.36
C LEU A 91 14.99 10.82 14.99
N LEU A 92 15.16 12.04 14.47
CA LEU A 92 14.69 12.40 13.13
C LEU A 92 15.41 11.57 12.05
N ILE A 93 16.73 11.41 12.16
CA ILE A 93 17.53 10.58 11.23
C ILE A 93 17.11 9.11 11.31
N ILE A 94 16.92 8.57 12.52
CA ILE A 94 16.45 7.19 12.72
C ILE A 94 15.05 7.03 12.11
N GLY A 95 14.13 7.97 12.36
CA GLY A 95 12.78 7.95 11.78
C GLY A 95 12.79 7.99 10.25
N LEU A 96 13.61 8.86 9.65
CA LEU A 96 13.81 8.89 8.21
C LEU A 96 14.41 7.60 7.66
N ALA A 97 15.35 6.99 8.38
CA ALA A 97 15.96 5.72 7.98
C ALA A 97 14.93 4.58 7.99
N PHE A 98 14.05 4.50 9.00
CA PHE A 98 12.95 3.54 9.02
C PHE A 98 12.00 3.72 7.83
N ILE A 99 11.60 4.96 7.52
CA ILE A 99 10.74 5.27 6.38
C ILE A 99 11.41 4.85 5.05
N LEU A 100 12.71 5.09 4.91
CA LEU A 100 13.48 4.69 3.74
C LEU A 100 13.58 3.16 3.61
N ILE A 101 13.82 2.45 4.72
CA ILE A 101 13.87 0.99 4.75
C ILE A 101 12.51 0.40 4.37
N ASP A 102 11.42 0.93 4.92
CA ASP A 102 10.06 0.51 4.57
C ASP A 102 9.81 0.69 3.08
N ILE A 103 10.17 1.85 2.49
CA ILE A 103 9.94 2.08 1.06
C ILE A 103 10.75 1.12 0.17
N PHE A 104 11.98 0.79 0.55
CA PHE A 104 12.86 -0.10 -0.20
C PHE A 104 12.45 -1.58 -0.07
N ILE A 105 11.89 -2.00 1.06
CA ILE A 105 11.49 -3.39 1.30
C ILE A 105 10.04 -3.65 0.89
N LEU A 106 9.13 -2.69 1.09
CA LEU A 106 7.72 -2.84 0.71
C LEU A 106 7.51 -2.85 -0.79
N ALA A 107 8.20 -1.99 -1.54
CA ALA A 107 7.96 -1.90 -2.98
C ALA A 107 8.18 -3.25 -3.71
N PRO A 108 9.29 -3.96 -3.53
CA PRO A 108 9.48 -5.30 -4.08
C PRO A 108 8.50 -6.32 -3.50
N PHE A 109 8.10 -6.15 -2.24
CA PHE A 109 7.12 -7.02 -1.59
C PHE A 109 5.71 -6.85 -2.19
N GLU A 110 5.32 -5.62 -2.55
CA GLU A 110 4.07 -5.27 -3.25
C GLU A 110 4.04 -5.92 -4.65
N VAL A 111 5.15 -5.84 -5.41
CA VAL A 111 5.28 -6.53 -6.71
C VAL A 111 5.28 -8.05 -6.57
N GLY A 112 6.00 -8.59 -5.59
CA GLY A 112 5.99 -10.02 -5.32
C GLY A 112 4.62 -10.54 -4.91
N GLY A 113 3.89 -9.79 -4.09
CA GLY A 113 2.48 -10.03 -3.76
C GLY A 113 1.59 -10.05 -4.99
N ALA A 114 1.70 -9.03 -5.84
CA ALA A 114 0.98 -8.98 -7.11
C ALA A 114 1.29 -10.20 -8.00
N ARG A 115 2.57 -10.60 -8.11
CA ARG A 115 2.97 -11.82 -8.84
C ARG A 115 2.31 -13.05 -8.27
N PHE A 116 2.34 -13.20 -6.94
CA PHE A 116 1.72 -14.33 -6.27
C PHE A 116 0.20 -14.41 -6.55
N PHE A 117 -0.54 -13.30 -6.52
CA PHE A 117 -1.98 -13.32 -6.80
C PHE A 117 -2.31 -13.57 -8.28
N ILE A 118 -1.49 -13.07 -9.21
CA ILE A 118 -1.60 -13.42 -10.63
C ILE A 118 -1.40 -14.93 -10.83
N GLU A 119 -0.31 -15.47 -10.29
CA GLU A 119 0.03 -16.89 -10.45
C GLU A 119 -1.01 -17.76 -9.75
N ASN A 120 -1.49 -17.34 -8.57
CA ASN A 120 -2.55 -18.03 -7.83
C ASN A 120 -3.92 -17.96 -8.52
N SER A 121 -4.12 -17.07 -9.49
CA SER A 121 -5.30 -17.06 -10.37
C SER A 121 -5.19 -18.13 -11.47
N MET A 122 -3.99 -18.37 -12.01
CA MET A 122 -3.76 -19.38 -13.05
C MET A 122 -3.58 -20.79 -12.47
N GLU A 123 -2.65 -20.97 -11.54
CA GLU A 123 -2.31 -22.25 -10.91
C GLU A 123 -2.20 -22.17 -9.36
N LYS A 124 -1.90 -23.28 -8.69
CA LYS A 124 -1.66 -23.26 -7.23
C LYS A 124 -0.28 -22.69 -6.95
N ALA A 125 -0.20 -21.38 -6.73
CA ALA A 125 1.06 -20.70 -6.44
C ALA A 125 1.54 -20.94 -5.00
N GLY A 126 2.85 -21.16 -4.83
CA GLY A 126 3.50 -21.21 -3.52
C GLY A 126 3.89 -19.82 -2.99
N LEU A 127 4.12 -19.70 -1.68
CA LEU A 127 4.54 -18.42 -1.07
C LEU A 127 5.87 -17.88 -1.62
N GLY A 128 6.71 -18.74 -2.21
CA GLY A 128 7.99 -18.34 -2.81
C GLY A 128 7.86 -17.28 -3.90
N TYR A 129 6.71 -17.21 -4.59
CA TYR A 129 6.45 -16.18 -5.59
C TYR A 129 6.34 -14.76 -4.99
N MET A 130 6.06 -14.61 -3.69
CA MET A 130 6.12 -13.28 -3.05
C MET A 130 7.53 -12.74 -2.92
N LEU A 131 8.53 -13.62 -2.87
CA LEU A 131 9.93 -13.22 -2.84
C LEU A 131 10.50 -12.97 -4.24
N SER A 132 9.75 -13.30 -5.31
CA SER A 132 10.17 -13.06 -6.69
C SER A 132 10.41 -11.57 -6.99
N GLY A 133 9.70 -10.67 -6.30
CA GLY A 133 9.91 -9.23 -6.40
C GLY A 133 11.34 -8.79 -6.04
N PHE A 134 12.05 -9.57 -5.21
CA PHE A 134 13.46 -9.35 -4.87
C PHE A 134 14.42 -10.04 -5.85
N GLN A 135 13.98 -11.08 -6.56
CA GLN A 135 14.84 -11.93 -7.41
C GLN A 135 14.89 -11.47 -8.87
N ASN A 136 14.00 -10.57 -9.29
CA ASN A 136 13.80 -10.19 -10.70
C ASN A 136 14.94 -9.38 -11.35
N GLY A 137 16.13 -9.24 -10.75
CA GLY A 137 17.31 -8.57 -11.35
C GLY A 137 17.20 -7.06 -11.60
N ALA A 138 15.98 -6.52 -11.69
CA ALA A 138 15.64 -5.12 -11.91
C ALA A 138 15.10 -4.44 -10.64
N TYR A 139 15.53 -4.90 -9.46
CA TYR A 139 15.09 -4.43 -8.14
C TYR A 139 15.05 -2.89 -8.03
N GLY A 140 16.15 -2.22 -8.39
CA GLY A 140 16.26 -0.76 -8.27
C GLY A 140 15.23 -0.03 -9.13
N LYS A 141 14.97 -0.52 -10.35
CA LYS A 141 13.97 0.06 -11.25
C LYS A 141 12.55 -0.17 -10.73
N THR A 142 12.27 -1.34 -10.17
CA THR A 142 10.98 -1.65 -9.56
C THR A 142 10.68 -0.74 -8.37
N VAL A 143 11.64 -0.61 -7.45
CA VAL A 143 11.52 0.29 -6.28
C VAL A 143 11.33 1.73 -6.75
N TRP A 144 12.14 2.19 -7.70
CA TRP A 144 12.03 3.55 -8.25
C TRP A 144 10.68 3.82 -8.89
N THR A 145 10.15 2.86 -9.66
CA THR A 145 8.86 3.00 -10.35
C THR A 145 7.71 3.08 -9.34
N LEU A 146 7.70 2.20 -8.33
CA LEU A 146 6.67 2.24 -7.30
C LEU A 146 6.78 3.47 -6.41
N PHE A 147 7.99 3.91 -6.08
CA PHE A 147 8.21 5.16 -5.37
C PHE A 147 7.61 6.35 -6.14
N LEU A 148 7.92 6.48 -7.44
CA LEU A 148 7.33 7.51 -8.29
C LEU A 148 5.82 7.40 -8.38
N MET A 149 5.26 6.19 -8.41
CA MET A 149 3.82 5.96 -8.43
C MET A 149 3.16 6.54 -7.17
N LYS A 150 3.69 6.19 -6.00
CA LYS A 150 3.15 6.66 -4.71
C LYS A 150 3.36 8.17 -4.57
N LEU A 151 4.51 8.69 -4.98
CA LEU A 151 4.82 10.12 -4.98
C LEU A 151 3.86 10.91 -5.87
N TYR A 152 3.63 10.48 -7.11
CA TYR A 152 2.71 11.14 -8.01
C TYR A 152 1.27 11.07 -7.49
N THR A 153 0.83 9.90 -7.01
CA THR A 153 -0.51 9.74 -6.43
C THR A 153 -0.70 10.68 -5.23
N PHE A 154 0.33 10.82 -4.38
CA PHE A 154 0.34 11.75 -3.26
C PHE A 154 0.27 13.21 -3.72
N LEU A 155 1.11 13.63 -4.67
CA LEU A 155 1.08 14.98 -5.25
C LEU A 155 -0.29 15.33 -5.85
N TRP A 156 -0.91 14.39 -6.58
CA TRP A 156 -2.25 14.58 -7.14
C TRP A 156 -3.31 14.68 -6.05
N SER A 157 -3.21 13.86 -5.00
CA SER A 157 -4.12 13.93 -3.85
C SER A 157 -3.97 15.23 -3.05
N LEU A 158 -2.76 15.81 -3.01
CA LEU A 158 -2.46 17.07 -2.35
C LEU A 158 -3.02 18.27 -3.12
N LEU A 159 -2.94 18.22 -4.46
CA LEU A 159 -3.47 19.26 -5.32
C LEU A 159 -5.00 19.33 -5.22
N LEU A 160 -5.68 18.19 -5.38
CA LEU A 160 -7.14 18.05 -5.29
C LEU A 160 -7.52 16.59 -5.01
N ILE A 161 -8.55 16.37 -4.18
CA ILE A 161 -8.99 15.02 -3.77
C ILE A 161 -9.45 14.18 -4.98
N ILE A 162 -10.29 14.75 -5.85
CA ILE A 162 -10.89 14.04 -6.99
C ILE A 162 -9.84 13.53 -8.00
N PRO A 163 -8.92 14.36 -8.53
CA PRO A 163 -7.89 13.86 -9.45
C PRO A 163 -6.89 12.92 -8.77
N GLY A 164 -6.64 13.06 -7.46
CA GLY A 164 -5.88 12.08 -6.69
C GLY A 164 -6.49 10.67 -6.76
N ILE A 165 -7.81 10.57 -6.59
CA ILE A 165 -8.54 9.31 -6.73
C ILE A 165 -8.46 8.80 -8.17
N VAL A 166 -8.72 9.63 -9.19
CA VAL A 166 -8.64 9.17 -10.59
C VAL A 166 -7.25 8.66 -10.95
N LYS A 167 -6.19 9.33 -10.49
CA LYS A 167 -4.80 8.90 -10.72
C LYS A 167 -4.43 7.63 -9.97
N SER A 168 -4.97 7.37 -8.78
CA SER A 168 -4.71 6.11 -8.08
C SER A 168 -5.25 4.92 -8.87
N TYR A 169 -6.43 5.03 -9.49
CA TYR A 169 -6.97 3.99 -10.36
C TYR A 169 -6.15 3.81 -11.64
N GLU A 170 -5.68 4.88 -12.27
CA GLU A 170 -4.81 4.77 -13.45
C GLU A 170 -3.52 4.00 -13.18
N TYR A 171 -2.99 4.08 -11.96
CA TYR A 171 -1.72 3.47 -11.59
C TYR A 171 -1.85 2.15 -10.82
N ARG A 172 -3.07 1.70 -10.50
CA ARG A 172 -3.34 0.46 -9.77
C ARG A 172 -2.72 -0.79 -10.44
N MET A 173 -2.56 -0.78 -11.76
CA MET A 173 -2.03 -1.93 -12.52
C MET A 173 -0.49 -1.93 -12.65
N VAL A 174 0.19 -0.85 -12.26
CA VAL A 174 1.66 -0.75 -12.31
C VAL A 174 2.36 -1.87 -11.53
N PRO A 175 2.02 -2.19 -10.26
CA PRO A 175 2.69 -3.28 -9.54
C PRO A 175 2.48 -4.65 -10.23
N TYR A 176 1.32 -4.88 -10.83
CA TYR A 176 1.02 -6.11 -11.57
C TYR A 176 1.79 -6.20 -12.90
N LEU A 177 1.98 -5.07 -13.60
CA LEU A 177 2.83 -5.01 -14.80
C LEU A 177 4.30 -5.29 -14.49
N LEU A 178 4.84 -4.72 -13.41
CA LEU A 178 6.23 -4.96 -12.99
C LEU A 178 6.45 -6.39 -12.50
N ALA A 179 5.40 -7.01 -11.94
CA ALA A 179 5.42 -8.42 -11.56
C ALA A 179 5.49 -9.33 -12.78
N ASP A 180 4.79 -8.96 -13.85
CA ASP A 180 4.68 -9.80 -15.04
C ASP A 180 5.79 -9.56 -16.07
N CYS A 181 6.20 -8.31 -16.24
CA CYS A 181 7.25 -7.86 -17.14
C CYS A 181 8.28 -7.01 -16.37
N PRO A 182 9.24 -7.61 -15.66
CA PRO A 182 10.22 -6.87 -14.85
C PRO A 182 11.16 -5.98 -15.69
N ASP A 183 11.31 -6.27 -16.98
CA ASP A 183 12.17 -5.51 -17.91
C ASP A 183 11.52 -4.22 -18.41
N LEU A 184 10.24 -3.98 -18.15
CA LEU A 184 9.54 -2.79 -18.60
C LEU A 184 10.16 -1.50 -18.05
N SER A 185 10.23 -0.43 -18.85
CA SER A 185 10.69 0.87 -18.33
C SER A 185 9.63 1.47 -17.41
N THR A 186 10.06 2.36 -16.49
CA THR A 186 9.17 3.08 -15.58
C THR A 186 8.06 3.81 -16.36
N GLU A 187 8.43 4.51 -17.42
CA GLU A 187 7.50 5.28 -18.26
C GLU A 187 6.51 4.39 -19.00
N ASP A 188 6.99 3.28 -19.55
CA ASP A 188 6.14 2.29 -20.21
C ASP A 188 5.16 1.65 -19.24
N ALA A 189 5.58 1.37 -17.99
CA ALA A 189 4.70 0.82 -16.96
C ALA A 189 3.53 1.76 -16.65
N PHE A 190 3.81 3.06 -16.48
CA PHE A 190 2.76 4.07 -16.27
C PHE A 190 1.87 4.25 -17.51
N ARG A 191 2.47 4.26 -18.71
CA ARG A 191 1.73 4.42 -19.96
C ARG A 191 0.78 3.26 -20.19
N ILE A 192 1.27 2.02 -20.12
CA ILE A 192 0.48 0.80 -20.32
C ILE A 192 -0.60 0.70 -19.23
N SER A 193 -0.27 0.96 -17.97
CA SER A 193 -1.28 0.97 -16.88
C SER A 193 -2.41 1.96 -17.16
N ARG A 194 -2.07 3.18 -17.60
CA ARG A 194 -3.07 4.21 -17.95
C ARG A 194 -3.93 3.79 -19.13
N GLU A 195 -3.32 3.26 -20.19
CA GLU A 195 -4.04 2.81 -21.39
C GLU A 195 -4.97 1.62 -21.10
N MET A 196 -4.52 0.65 -20.28
CA MET A 196 -5.35 -0.48 -19.86
C MET A 196 -6.54 -0.06 -19.00
N MET A 197 -6.39 1.00 -18.21
CA MET A 197 -7.44 1.53 -17.35
C MET A 197 -8.34 2.56 -18.04
N ASP A 198 -8.03 2.98 -19.27
CA ASP A 198 -8.81 4.00 -19.95
C ASP A 198 -10.20 3.49 -20.33
N GLY A 199 -11.24 4.27 -20.02
CA GLY A 199 -12.64 3.82 -20.12
C GLY A 199 -13.12 2.84 -19.03
N GLU A 200 -12.21 2.20 -18.28
CA GLU A 200 -12.55 1.21 -17.24
C GLU A 200 -12.42 1.75 -15.81
N LYS A 201 -11.92 2.98 -15.63
CA LYS A 201 -11.74 3.63 -14.29
C LYS A 201 -13.02 3.67 -13.47
N MET A 202 -14.14 4.01 -14.11
CA MET A 202 -15.45 4.06 -13.44
C MET A 202 -15.92 2.67 -13.02
N ASN A 203 -15.71 1.66 -13.87
CA ASN A 203 -16.07 0.28 -13.55
C ASN A 203 -15.24 -0.26 -12.38
N ALA A 204 -13.94 0.08 -12.33
CA ALA A 204 -13.06 -0.24 -11.22
C ALA A 204 -13.48 0.49 -9.92
N PHE A 205 -13.91 1.76 -10.01
CA PHE A 205 -14.45 2.48 -8.87
C PHE A 205 -15.73 1.84 -8.32
N ILE A 206 -16.64 1.45 -9.20
CA ILE A 206 -17.88 0.75 -8.80
C ILE A 206 -17.56 -0.63 -8.21
N LEU A 207 -16.53 -1.30 -8.73
CA LEU A 207 -16.03 -2.56 -8.16
C LEU A 207 -15.57 -2.34 -6.72
N ASP A 208 -14.73 -1.34 -6.45
CA ASP A 208 -14.28 -1.03 -5.08
C ASP A 208 -15.43 -0.61 -4.17
N LEU A 209 -16.40 0.15 -4.68
CA LEU A 209 -17.61 0.51 -3.95
C LEU A 209 -18.39 -0.73 -3.53
N SER A 210 -18.37 -1.79 -4.34
CA SER A 210 -19.01 -3.05 -3.99
C SER A 210 -18.26 -3.87 -2.93
N PHE A 211 -17.04 -3.47 -2.56
CA PHE A 211 -16.27 -3.99 -1.43
C PHE A 211 -16.45 -3.17 -0.14
N ILE A 212 -17.10 -1.99 -0.21
CA ILE A 212 -17.29 -1.13 0.96
C ILE A 212 -18.03 -1.85 2.10
N GLY A 213 -18.98 -2.74 1.77
CA GLY A 213 -19.68 -3.55 2.77
C GLY A 213 -18.74 -4.48 3.55
N TRP A 214 -17.73 -5.04 2.88
CA TRP A 214 -16.70 -5.85 3.53
C TRP A 214 -15.76 -4.99 4.40
N LYS A 215 -15.48 -3.75 3.99
CA LYS A 215 -14.67 -2.80 4.78
C LYS A 215 -15.40 -2.37 6.05
N ILE A 216 -16.72 -2.10 5.97
CA ILE A 216 -17.56 -1.82 7.15
C ILE A 216 -17.61 -3.04 8.08
N LEU A 217 -17.81 -4.25 7.52
CA LEU A 217 -17.84 -5.48 8.30
C LEU A 217 -16.49 -5.79 8.97
N SER A 218 -15.39 -5.52 8.27
CA SER A 218 -14.04 -5.57 8.83
C SER A 218 -13.91 -4.61 10.02
N SER A 219 -14.38 -3.36 9.88
CA SER A 219 -14.35 -2.39 10.97
C SER A 219 -15.15 -2.83 12.21
N ILE A 220 -16.31 -3.47 12.01
CA ILE A 220 -17.14 -3.99 13.11
C ILE A 220 -16.48 -5.19 13.81
N THR A 221 -15.69 -5.97 13.07
CA THR A 221 -15.01 -7.18 13.58
C THR A 221 -13.57 -6.91 14.04
N CYS A 222 -13.24 -5.65 14.37
CA CYS A 222 -11.90 -5.22 14.76
C CYS A 222 -10.80 -5.61 13.74
N GLY A 223 -11.13 -5.62 12.45
CA GLY A 223 -10.21 -5.95 11.38
C GLY A 223 -10.06 -7.44 11.07
N LEU A 224 -10.68 -8.34 11.84
CA LEU A 224 -10.54 -9.79 11.63
C LEU A 224 -11.06 -10.23 10.26
N VAL A 225 -12.27 -9.80 9.88
CA VAL A 225 -12.82 -10.14 8.56
C VAL A 225 -11.97 -9.53 7.44
N GLY A 226 -11.42 -8.34 7.65
CA GLY A 226 -10.46 -7.71 6.74
C GLY A 226 -9.24 -8.59 6.51
N LEU A 227 -8.59 -8.98 7.59
CA LEU A 227 -7.33 -9.71 7.57
C LEU A 227 -7.48 -11.12 6.98
N PHE A 228 -8.51 -11.85 7.38
CA PHE A 228 -8.67 -13.26 7.03
C PHE A 228 -9.44 -13.50 5.73
N TYR A 229 -10.22 -12.54 5.26
CA TYR A 229 -11.10 -12.78 4.11
C TYR A 229 -11.16 -11.61 3.13
N ALA A 230 -11.43 -10.39 3.59
CA ALA A 230 -11.68 -9.27 2.68
C ALA A 230 -10.43 -8.87 1.89
N ASN A 231 -9.28 -8.71 2.54
CA ASN A 231 -8.03 -8.32 1.90
C ASN A 231 -7.54 -9.36 0.88
N PRO A 232 -7.39 -10.67 1.21
CA PRO A 232 -6.97 -11.66 0.23
C PRO A 232 -7.97 -11.81 -0.93
N TYR A 233 -9.26 -11.61 -0.67
CA TYR A 233 -10.29 -11.63 -1.70
C TYR A 233 -10.25 -10.39 -2.62
N GLU A 234 -10.00 -9.20 -2.08
CA GLU A 234 -9.79 -7.95 -2.84
C GLU A 234 -8.55 -8.09 -3.74
N TYR A 235 -7.41 -8.54 -3.19
CA TYR A 235 -6.19 -8.77 -3.97
C TYR A 235 -6.35 -9.83 -5.08
N ALA A 236 -7.07 -10.92 -4.82
CA ALA A 236 -7.36 -11.93 -5.84
C ALA A 236 -8.28 -11.38 -6.95
N THR A 237 -9.24 -10.52 -6.58
CA THR A 237 -10.15 -9.87 -7.56
C THR A 237 -9.38 -8.88 -8.43
N ASP A 238 -8.42 -8.15 -7.86
CA ASP A 238 -7.57 -7.20 -8.58
C ASP A 238 -6.62 -7.90 -9.56
N ALA A 239 -6.08 -9.05 -9.18
CA ALA A 239 -5.28 -9.86 -10.08
C ALA A 239 -6.08 -10.37 -11.28
N GLU A 240 -7.32 -10.84 -11.07
CA GLU A 240 -8.22 -11.21 -12.17
C GLU A 240 -8.57 -10.00 -13.05
N LEU A 241 -8.77 -8.82 -12.45
CA LEU A 241 -9.04 -7.60 -13.20
C LEU A 241 -7.87 -7.27 -14.12
N PHE A 242 -6.65 -7.31 -13.57
CA PHE A 242 -5.43 -7.11 -14.32
C PHE A 242 -5.32 -8.09 -15.50
N LEU A 243 -5.59 -9.38 -15.30
CA LEU A 243 -5.51 -10.38 -16.36
C LEU A 243 -6.49 -10.09 -17.51
N ILE A 244 -7.72 -9.69 -17.19
CA ILE A 244 -8.72 -9.34 -18.20
C ILE A 244 -8.32 -8.06 -18.95
N LEU A 245 -7.88 -7.02 -18.24
CA LEU A 245 -7.45 -5.75 -18.85
C LEU A 245 -6.24 -5.96 -19.75
N LYS A 246 -5.25 -6.73 -19.28
CA LYS A 246 -4.07 -7.14 -20.04
C LYS A 246 -4.49 -7.88 -21.32
N GLN A 247 -5.37 -8.88 -21.20
CA GLN A 247 -5.84 -9.65 -22.35
C GLN A 247 -6.53 -8.75 -23.38
N ASN A 248 -7.44 -7.87 -22.94
CA ASN A 248 -8.15 -6.94 -23.83
C ASN A 248 -7.19 -5.99 -24.56
N TYR A 249 -6.19 -5.47 -23.85
CA TYR A 249 -5.18 -4.56 -24.39
C TYR A 249 -4.34 -5.21 -25.51
N PHE A 250 -3.77 -6.39 -25.26
CA PHE A 250 -2.97 -7.10 -26.26
C PHE A 250 -3.82 -7.63 -27.42
N SER A 251 -5.06 -8.05 -27.15
CA SER A 251 -6.00 -8.46 -28.20
C SER A 251 -6.32 -7.27 -29.11
N GLY A 252 -6.72 -6.12 -28.55
CA GLY A 252 -7.02 -4.92 -29.34
C GLY A 252 -5.86 -4.45 -30.22
N ARG A 253 -4.63 -4.58 -29.73
CA ARG A 253 -3.42 -4.21 -30.49
C ARG A 253 -3.04 -5.21 -31.58
N SER A 254 -3.31 -6.49 -31.36
CA SER A 254 -3.09 -7.54 -32.38
C SER A 254 -4.06 -7.36 -33.56
N TYR A 255 -5.31 -6.99 -33.27
CA TYR A 255 -6.28 -6.65 -34.30
C TYR A 255 -5.86 -5.39 -35.07
N SER A 256 -5.47 -4.29 -34.39
CA SER A 256 -5.07 -3.05 -35.09
C SER A 256 -3.84 -3.20 -35.98
N ASN A 257 -2.82 -3.96 -35.56
CA ASN A 257 -1.62 -4.21 -36.38
C ASN A 257 -1.93 -5.03 -37.65
N THR A 258 -2.96 -5.89 -37.62
CA THR A 258 -3.37 -6.69 -38.77
C THR A 258 -4.10 -5.86 -39.84
N TYR A 259 -4.71 -4.72 -39.47
CA TYR A 259 -5.38 -3.81 -40.43
C TYR A 259 -4.48 -2.68 -40.95
N GLN A 260 -3.27 -2.52 -40.41
CA GLN A 260 -2.27 -1.56 -40.91
C GLN A 260 -1.26 -2.19 -41.88
N THR A 261 -1.39 -3.50 -42.16
CA THR A 261 -0.52 -4.27 -43.05
C THR A 261 -1.13 -4.55 -44.43
N TYR A 262 -2.24 -3.88 -44.78
CA TYR A 262 -2.90 -3.95 -46.09
C TYR A 262 -3.01 -2.56 -46.72
#